data_AF-A0A845ZRL9-F1
#
_entry.id   AF-A0A845ZRL9-F1
#
_cell.length_a   1.000
_cell.length_b   1.000
_cell.length_c   1.000
_cell.angle_alpha   90.00
_cell.angle_beta   90.00
_cell.angle_gamma   90.00
#
_symmetry.space_group_name_H-M   'P 1'
#
loop_
_entity.id
_entity.type
_entity.pdbx_description
1 polymer ?
#
loop_
_entity_poly.entity_id
_entity_poly.type
_entity_poly.pdbx_seq_one_letter_code
_entity_poly.pdbx_strand_id
1 'polypeptide(L)'
;MKRFYLYSSLLIASFFLLLLGEEGLALIVKTNRRLSGFSVDSRNYIYLESARNHVTKVPTAKIQIIDVATNACVKKGCLETNYNYSDSNLTPKDAEDSLLRKTQRIRRSLGLNQLKVGLKLPIIERSIEPNGTETVKVLVDKEKDPLEIRLEQIYIPSVLSGGMSDIDRASMQLVMNYNYRQLTLGKLNNYREAIRKYSIREVRLSPNRQNIVVLINLHQATYNADFQTTFVQSFPI
;
A
#
# COMPACT_ATOMS: atom_id res chain seq x y z
N MET A 1 70.78 -6.01 -9.17
CA MET A 1 69.79 -4.97 -9.50
C MET A 1 68.48 -5.68 -9.82
N LYS A 2 67.59 -5.91 -8.84
CA LYS A 2 66.43 -5.08 -8.40
C LYS A 2 65.41 -4.74 -9.51
N ARG A 3 64.20 -5.25 -9.27
CA ARG A 3 62.85 -4.84 -9.75
C ARG A 3 62.43 -5.34 -11.13
N PHE A 4 61.34 -6.10 -11.19
CA PHE A 4 60.09 -5.78 -11.90
C PHE A 4 59.07 -6.92 -11.64
N TYR A 5 58.38 -6.83 -10.51
CA TYR A 5 57.09 -7.49 -10.29
C TYR A 5 56.12 -6.38 -9.85
N LEU A 6 54.82 -6.59 -10.11
CA LEU A 6 53.68 -5.69 -9.91
C LEU A 6 53.40 -4.75 -11.09
N TYR A 7 52.72 -5.23 -12.14
CA TYR A 7 51.77 -4.39 -12.89
C TYR A 7 50.63 -5.15 -13.60
N SER A 8 50.52 -6.48 -13.47
CA SER A 8 49.50 -7.25 -14.22
C SER A 8 48.23 -7.62 -13.45
N SER A 9 48.13 -7.34 -12.15
CA SER A 9 46.97 -7.74 -11.33
C SER A 9 45.96 -6.62 -11.00
N LEU A 10 46.22 -5.38 -11.42
CA LEU A 10 45.35 -4.23 -11.12
C LEU A 10 44.29 -3.93 -12.20
N LEU A 11 44.40 -4.50 -13.40
CA LEU A 11 43.48 -4.18 -14.52
C LEU A 11 42.26 -5.10 -14.61
N ILE A 12 42.25 -6.26 -13.93
CA ILE A 12 41.12 -7.20 -13.99
C ILE A 12 40.09 -6.91 -12.88
N ALA A 13 40.51 -6.31 -11.75
CA ALA A 13 39.62 -5.95 -10.66
C ALA A 13 38.78 -4.68 -10.94
N SER A 14 39.26 -3.78 -11.79
CA SER A 14 38.55 -2.54 -12.14
C SER A 14 37.45 -2.74 -13.19
N PHE A 15 37.50 -3.83 -13.97
CA PHE A 15 36.47 -4.10 -15.00
C PHE A 15 35.22 -4.78 -14.42
N PHE A 16 35.35 -5.53 -13.31
CA PHE A 16 34.19 -6.12 -12.62
C PHE A 16 33.40 -5.12 -11.77
N LEU A 17 34.01 -4.01 -11.34
CA LEU A 17 33.32 -2.94 -10.62
C LEU A 17 32.54 -1.99 -11.54
N LEU A 18 32.80 -2.01 -12.85
CA LEU A 18 32.06 -1.22 -13.85
C LEU A 18 30.85 -1.96 -14.45
N LEU A 19 30.68 -3.26 -14.15
CA LEU A 19 29.56 -4.08 -14.63
C LEU A 19 28.46 -4.32 -13.57
N LEU A 20 28.64 -3.81 -12.35
CA LEU A 20 27.67 -3.92 -11.24
C LEU A 20 26.99 -2.59 -10.89
N GLY A 21 27.02 -1.62 -11.80
CA GLY A 21 26.75 -0.22 -11.45
C GLY A 21 25.79 0.49 -12.39
N GLU A 22 24.64 -0.09 -12.74
CA GLU A 22 23.44 0.67 -13.12
C GLU A 22 22.15 -0.15 -12.85
N GLU A 23 22.04 -0.84 -11.71
CA GLU A 23 20.71 -0.94 -11.11
C GLU A 23 20.47 0.38 -10.39
N GLY A 24 19.94 1.34 -11.14
CA GLY A 24 19.48 2.60 -10.57
C GLY A 24 18.59 2.27 -9.37
N LEU A 25 19.06 2.64 -8.17
CA LEU A 25 18.30 2.49 -6.93
C LEU A 25 17.01 3.30 -7.11
N ALA A 26 15.94 2.64 -7.58
CA ALA A 26 14.64 3.25 -7.70
C ALA A 26 14.26 3.74 -6.30
N LEU A 27 14.28 5.06 -6.12
CA LEU A 27 14.04 5.67 -4.81
C LEU A 27 12.59 5.41 -4.44
N ILE A 28 12.34 4.57 -3.42
CA ILE A 28 10.97 4.28 -2.97
C ILE A 28 10.47 5.45 -2.12
N VAL A 29 9.51 6.21 -2.63
CA VAL A 29 8.78 7.23 -1.87
C VAL A 29 7.76 6.51 -1.00
N LYS A 30 7.99 6.48 0.32
CA LYS A 30 7.04 5.89 1.29
C LYS A 30 6.11 6.95 1.85
N THR A 31 4.82 6.65 1.84
CA THR A 31 3.82 7.44 2.56
C THR A 31 3.93 7.26 4.07
N ASN A 32 3.69 8.34 4.81
CA ASN A 32 3.63 8.34 6.26
C ASN A 32 2.18 8.26 6.71
N ARG A 33 1.86 7.29 7.57
CA ARG A 33 0.55 7.19 8.21
C ARG A 33 0.35 8.37 9.17
N ARG A 34 -0.73 9.13 9.00
CA ARG A 34 -1.03 10.33 9.79
C ARG A 34 -2.25 10.15 10.70
N LEU A 35 -3.28 9.48 10.20
CA LEU A 35 -4.50 9.19 10.94
C LEU A 35 -4.97 7.78 10.59
N SER A 36 -5.36 6.98 11.57
CA SER A 36 -5.85 5.63 11.31
C SER A 36 -6.65 5.10 12.49
N GLY A 37 -7.88 4.65 12.25
CA GLY A 37 -8.71 4.05 13.29
C GLY A 37 -10.18 3.90 12.92
N PHE A 38 -10.91 3.25 13.80
CA PHE A 38 -12.35 3.00 13.71
C PHE A 38 -13.15 4.16 14.31
N SER A 39 -14.38 4.34 13.83
CA SER A 39 -15.42 5.08 14.55
C SER A 39 -15.74 4.39 15.88
N VAL A 40 -16.35 5.13 16.82
CA VAL A 40 -16.70 4.60 18.15
C VAL A 40 -17.61 3.37 18.07
N ASP A 41 -18.53 3.36 17.12
CA ASP A 41 -19.45 2.24 16.84
C ASP A 41 -18.85 1.14 15.96
N SER A 42 -17.56 1.24 15.59
CA SER A 42 -16.83 0.30 14.73
C SER A 42 -17.38 0.12 13.31
N ARG A 43 -18.33 0.95 12.86
CA ARG A 43 -18.93 0.83 11.52
C ARG A 43 -18.09 1.44 10.40
N ASN A 44 -17.22 2.38 10.72
CA ASN A 44 -16.39 3.08 9.75
C ASN A 44 -14.92 3.00 10.14
N TYR A 45 -14.03 2.98 9.13
CA TYR A 45 -12.59 3.06 9.33
C TYR A 45 -12.01 4.21 8.50
N ILE A 46 -11.19 5.05 9.12
CA ILE A 46 -10.46 6.11 8.45
C ILE A 46 -8.97 5.76 8.35
N TYR A 47 -8.38 6.13 7.23
CA TYR A 47 -6.95 6.08 7.02
C TYR A 47 -6.50 7.31 6.22
N LEU A 48 -5.60 8.12 6.79
CA LEU A 48 -4.94 9.24 6.14
C LEU A 48 -3.44 8.98 6.09
N GLU A 49 -2.87 9.17 4.91
CA GLU A 49 -1.43 9.19 4.71
C GLU A 49 -1.02 10.39 3.87
N SER A 50 0.26 10.75 3.97
CA SER A 50 0.86 11.81 3.18
C SER A 50 2.29 11.47 2.81
N ALA A 51 2.77 12.05 1.73
CA ALA A 51 4.13 11.90 1.25
C ALA A 51 4.60 13.20 0.62
N ARG A 52 5.89 13.25 0.30
CA ARG A 52 6.46 14.27 -0.57
C ARG A 52 7.21 13.57 -1.69
N ASN A 53 6.85 13.87 -2.93
CA ASN A 53 7.58 13.32 -4.06
C ASN A 53 9.03 13.84 -4.01
N HIS A 54 10.02 12.95 -4.01
CA HIS A 54 11.42 13.36 -3.86
C HIS A 54 11.96 14.11 -5.08
N VAL A 55 11.37 13.91 -6.26
CA VAL A 55 11.78 14.52 -7.53
C VAL A 55 11.05 15.86 -7.73
N THR A 56 9.71 15.84 -7.78
CA THR A 56 8.92 17.05 -8.06
C THR A 56 8.76 17.96 -6.83
N LYS A 57 9.10 17.46 -5.63
CA LYS A 57 8.87 18.10 -4.33
C LYS A 57 7.41 18.39 -3.99
N VAL A 58 6.46 18.04 -4.87
CA VAL A 58 5.03 18.21 -4.65
C VAL A 58 4.57 17.28 -3.51
N PRO A 59 3.92 17.82 -2.46
CA PRO A 59 3.34 16.99 -1.42
C PRO A 59 2.08 16.30 -1.93
N THR A 60 1.80 15.10 -1.43
CA THR A 60 0.56 14.39 -1.71
C THR A 60 -0.04 13.87 -0.42
N ALA A 61 -1.36 13.84 -0.34
CA ALA A 61 -2.09 13.18 0.74
C ALA A 61 -3.26 12.39 0.18
N LYS A 62 -3.62 11.32 0.88
CA LYS A 62 -4.74 10.45 0.54
C LYS A 62 -5.49 10.08 1.80
N ILE A 63 -6.80 10.29 1.78
CA ILE A 63 -7.72 9.88 2.85
C ILE A 63 -8.66 8.81 2.28
N GLN A 64 -8.90 7.77 3.06
CA GLN A 64 -9.87 6.71 2.79
C GLN A 64 -10.76 6.58 4.02
N ILE A 65 -12.07 6.72 3.83
CA ILE A 65 -13.08 6.43 4.84
C ILE A 65 -13.94 5.30 4.28
N ILE A 66 -13.88 4.15 4.94
CA ILE A 66 -14.50 2.90 4.50
C ILE A 66 -15.65 2.55 5.43
N ASP A 67 -16.81 2.23 4.86
CA ASP A 67 -17.86 1.49 5.56
C ASP A 67 -17.39 0.05 5.73
N VAL A 68 -17.21 -0.35 6.99
CA VAL A 68 -16.51 -1.59 7.33
C VAL A 68 -17.31 -2.82 6.92
N ALA A 69 -18.64 -2.76 7.03
CA ALA A 69 -19.52 -3.89 6.73
C ALA A 69 -19.61 -4.16 5.23
N THR A 70 -19.66 -3.10 4.42
CA THR A 70 -19.80 -3.21 2.96
C THR A 70 -18.47 -3.17 2.21
N ASN A 71 -17.36 -2.88 2.90
CA ASN A 71 -16.05 -2.63 2.29
C ASN A 71 -16.11 -1.55 1.20
N ALA A 72 -17.01 -0.58 1.34
CA ALA A 72 -17.24 0.46 0.35
C ALA A 72 -16.63 1.79 0.83
N CYS A 73 -16.13 2.57 -0.11
CA CYS A 73 -15.80 3.95 0.18
C CYS A 73 -17.07 4.74 0.51
N VAL A 74 -17.11 5.42 1.66
CA VAL A 74 -18.24 6.30 1.96
C VAL A 74 -18.26 7.47 0.98
N LYS A 75 -19.45 7.99 0.67
CA LYS A 75 -19.61 9.11 -0.28
C LYS A 75 -18.75 10.30 0.14
N LYS A 76 -17.87 10.76 -0.76
CA LYS A 76 -16.87 11.84 -0.52
C LYS A 76 -15.81 11.50 0.56
N GLY A 77 -15.63 10.23 0.91
CA GLY A 77 -14.72 9.77 1.95
C GLY A 77 -13.36 9.30 1.47
N CYS A 78 -13.21 9.00 0.18
CA CYS A 78 -11.93 8.64 -0.43
C CYS A 78 -11.50 9.76 -1.36
N LEU A 79 -10.47 10.50 -0.96
CA LEU A 79 -9.98 11.67 -1.67
C LEU A 79 -8.46 11.63 -1.71
N GLU A 80 -7.91 12.21 -2.75
CA GLU A 80 -6.49 12.45 -2.93
C GLU A 80 -6.29 13.93 -3.29
N THR A 81 -5.16 14.50 -2.88
CA THR A 81 -4.79 15.85 -3.31
C THR A 81 -4.38 15.85 -4.77
N ASN A 82 -5.01 16.72 -5.57
CA ASN A 82 -4.59 16.98 -6.93
C ASN A 82 -3.77 18.28 -6.95
N TYR A 83 -2.46 18.14 -6.75
CA TYR A 83 -1.49 19.23 -6.78
C TYR A 83 -0.57 19.08 -7.98
N ASN A 84 -0.07 20.20 -8.47
CA ASN A 84 0.83 20.24 -9.61
C ASN A 84 2.20 20.84 -9.22
N TYR A 85 3.09 21.03 -10.18
CA TYR A 85 4.45 21.52 -9.92
C TYR A 85 4.49 22.91 -9.24
N SER A 86 3.50 23.77 -9.48
CA SER A 86 3.40 25.09 -8.83
C SER A 86 3.17 24.99 -7.32
N ASP A 87 2.69 23.84 -6.83
CA ASP A 87 2.42 23.58 -5.42
C ASP A 87 3.62 22.95 -4.70
N SER A 88 4.80 22.92 -5.32
CA SER A 88 6.03 22.31 -4.76
C SER A 88 6.55 22.99 -3.49
N ASN A 89 6.10 24.23 -3.23
CA ASN A 89 6.36 24.98 -2.00
C ASN A 89 5.47 24.55 -0.81
N LEU A 90 4.37 23.83 -1.06
CA LEU A 90 3.51 23.32 0.00
C LEU A 90 4.18 22.16 0.76
N THR A 91 3.67 21.90 1.96
CA THR A 91 4.12 20.81 2.81
C THR A 91 3.14 19.62 2.78
N PRO A 92 3.57 18.41 3.18
CA PRO A 92 2.66 17.29 3.42
C PRO A 92 1.53 17.63 4.41
N LYS A 93 1.82 18.53 5.37
CA LYS A 93 0.83 19.00 6.34
C LYS A 93 -0.28 19.84 5.69
N ASP A 94 0.06 20.66 4.69
CA ASP A 94 -0.93 21.42 3.92
C ASP A 94 -1.86 20.49 3.13
N ALA A 95 -1.27 19.44 2.53
CA ALA A 95 -2.01 18.38 1.84
C ALA A 95 -2.97 17.63 2.78
N GLU A 96 -2.49 17.25 3.97
CA GLU A 96 -3.29 16.62 5.04
C GLU A 96 -4.47 17.51 5.44
N ASP A 97 -4.19 18.78 5.75
CA ASP A 97 -5.20 19.71 6.25
C ASP A 97 -6.26 20.05 5.18
N SER A 98 -5.86 20.10 3.91
CA SER A 98 -6.79 20.22 2.78
C SER A 98 -7.81 19.08 2.77
N LEU A 99 -7.37 17.83 2.91
CA LEU A 99 -8.27 16.67 2.96
C LEU A 99 -9.09 16.60 4.25
N LEU A 100 -8.49 16.94 5.39
CA LEU A 100 -9.18 16.96 6.69
C LEU A 100 -10.29 18.02 6.73
N ARG A 101 -10.10 19.17 6.08
CA ARG A 101 -11.14 20.20 5.88
C ARG A 101 -12.25 19.68 4.97
N LYS A 102 -11.92 19.13 3.79
CA LYS A 102 -12.90 18.58 2.84
C LYS A 102 -13.77 17.47 3.45
N THR A 103 -13.20 16.66 4.35
CA THR A 103 -13.89 15.53 5.00
C THR A 103 -14.46 15.84 6.38
N GLN A 104 -14.35 17.08 6.88
CA GLN A 104 -14.76 17.41 8.25
C GLN A 104 -16.21 17.05 8.57
N ARG A 105 -17.14 17.36 7.66
CA ARG A 105 -18.58 17.09 7.86
C ARG A 105 -18.87 15.60 7.94
N ILE A 106 -18.32 14.81 7.02
CA ILE A 106 -18.54 13.35 6.99
C ILE A 106 -17.85 12.66 8.17
N ARG A 107 -16.67 13.11 8.59
CA ARG A 107 -16.00 12.55 9.78
C ARG A 107 -16.81 12.79 11.04
N ARG A 108 -17.44 13.97 11.16
CA ARG A 108 -18.37 14.27 12.26
C ARG A 108 -19.60 13.39 12.23
N SER A 109 -20.27 13.26 11.08
CA SER A 109 -21.49 12.44 10.99
C SER A 109 -21.24 10.95 11.23
N LEU A 110 -20.04 10.46 10.90
CA LEU A 110 -19.66 9.05 11.06
C LEU A 110 -18.93 8.76 12.39
N GLY A 111 -18.85 9.72 13.31
CA GLY A 111 -18.20 9.51 14.61
C GLY A 111 -16.68 9.28 14.53
N LEU A 112 -16.02 9.79 13.50
CA LEU A 112 -14.58 9.64 13.22
C LEU A 112 -13.71 10.78 13.80
N ASN A 113 -14.25 11.59 14.72
CA ASN A 113 -13.45 12.58 15.45
C ASN A 113 -12.80 11.98 16.72
N GLN A 114 -13.33 10.85 17.20
CA GLN A 114 -12.80 10.10 18.33
C GLN A 114 -12.49 8.69 17.84
N LEU A 115 -11.24 8.48 17.43
CA LEU A 115 -10.84 7.22 16.83
C LEU A 115 -10.53 6.17 17.88
N LYS A 116 -10.97 4.94 17.60
CA LYS A 116 -10.53 3.74 18.31
C LYS A 116 -9.52 3.01 17.42
N VAL A 117 -8.34 2.68 17.93
CA VAL A 117 -7.25 2.14 17.07
C VAL A 117 -7.55 0.73 16.55
N GLY A 118 -8.36 -0.03 17.27
CA GLY A 118 -8.53 -1.47 17.06
C GLY A 118 -7.32 -2.27 17.55
N LEU A 119 -7.43 -3.59 17.59
CA LEU A 119 -6.34 -4.49 17.96
C LEU A 119 -5.54 -4.86 16.71
N LYS A 120 -4.25 -4.54 16.68
CA LYS A 120 -3.35 -5.04 15.63
C LYS A 120 -3.12 -6.53 15.85
N LEU A 121 -3.49 -7.35 14.86
CA LEU A 121 -3.30 -8.79 14.93
C LEU A 121 -1.89 -9.13 14.42
N PRO A 122 -1.08 -9.88 15.20
CA PRO A 122 0.22 -10.34 14.73
C PRO A 122 0.05 -11.37 13.62
N ILE A 123 0.86 -11.25 12.57
CA ILE A 123 0.98 -12.25 11.52
C ILE A 123 1.81 -13.40 12.09
N ILE A 124 1.20 -14.57 12.21
CA ILE A 124 1.86 -15.78 12.74
C ILE A 124 2.50 -16.63 11.64
N GLU A 125 2.00 -16.52 10.41
CA GLU A 125 2.54 -17.21 9.24
C GLU A 125 2.40 -16.31 8.01
N ARG A 126 3.41 -16.31 7.14
CA ARG A 126 3.41 -15.60 5.86
C ARG A 126 4.10 -16.45 4.80
N SER A 127 3.46 -16.60 3.65
CA SER A 127 4.04 -17.22 2.46
C SER A 127 3.80 -16.35 1.22
N ILE A 128 4.72 -16.40 0.27
CA ILE A 128 4.65 -15.67 -1.00
C ILE A 128 4.98 -16.66 -2.11
N GLU A 129 4.04 -16.87 -3.01
CA GLU A 129 4.20 -17.73 -4.18
C GLU A 129 4.98 -17.00 -5.30
N PRO A 130 5.60 -17.74 -6.26
CA PRO A 130 6.31 -17.14 -7.39
C PRO A 130 5.44 -16.22 -8.26
N ASN A 131 4.14 -16.46 -8.32
CA ASN A 131 3.17 -15.61 -9.03
C ASN A 131 2.84 -14.30 -8.29
N GLY A 132 3.44 -14.06 -7.10
CA GLY A 132 3.20 -12.88 -6.27
C GLY A 132 2.02 -13.00 -5.31
N THR A 133 1.31 -14.14 -5.28
CA THR A 133 0.24 -14.39 -4.31
C THR A 133 0.82 -14.42 -2.90
N GLU A 134 0.28 -13.60 -2.00
CA GLU A 134 0.71 -13.52 -0.61
C GLU A 134 -0.37 -14.09 0.30
N THR A 135 -0.02 -15.07 1.13
CA THR A 135 -0.91 -15.63 2.16
C THR A 135 -0.38 -15.27 3.53
N VAL A 136 -1.25 -14.76 4.41
CA VAL A 136 -0.94 -14.52 5.82
C VAL A 136 -1.97 -15.18 6.72
N LYS A 137 -1.52 -15.68 7.86
CA LYS A 137 -2.41 -16.17 8.93
C LYS A 137 -2.29 -15.30 10.17
N VAL A 138 -3.42 -15.02 10.80
CA VAL A 138 -3.53 -14.24 12.04
C VAL A 138 -4.47 -14.92 13.03
N LEU A 139 -4.18 -14.79 14.33
CA LEU A 139 -5.07 -15.27 15.37
C LEU A 139 -6.06 -14.18 15.77
N VAL A 140 -7.35 -14.41 15.51
CA VAL A 140 -8.45 -13.54 15.96
C VAL A 140 -8.89 -13.93 17.38
N ASP A 141 -8.99 -15.23 17.61
CA ASP A 141 -9.32 -15.86 18.89
C ASP A 141 -8.37 -17.04 19.09
N LYS A 142 -7.98 -17.32 20.33
CA LYS A 142 -7.03 -18.39 20.67
C LYS A 142 -7.64 -19.79 20.50
N GLU A 143 -8.97 -19.88 20.59
CA GLU A 143 -9.70 -21.16 20.56
C GLU A 143 -10.18 -21.55 19.17
N LYS A 144 -9.92 -20.73 18.15
CA LYS A 144 -10.38 -20.95 16.77
C LYS A 144 -9.22 -21.09 15.81
N ASP A 145 -9.50 -21.73 14.67
CA ASP A 145 -8.56 -21.77 13.56
C ASP A 145 -8.09 -20.35 13.17
N PRO A 146 -6.81 -20.19 12.80
CA PRO A 146 -6.32 -18.90 12.33
C PRO A 146 -7.14 -18.38 11.17
N LEU A 147 -7.36 -17.08 11.17
CA LEU A 147 -7.90 -16.39 10.01
C LEU A 147 -6.80 -16.31 8.95
N GLU A 148 -7.11 -16.80 7.75
CA GLU A 148 -6.22 -16.78 6.60
C GLU A 148 -6.67 -15.66 5.64
N ILE A 149 -5.70 -14.88 5.17
CA ILE A 149 -5.90 -13.84 4.15
C ILE A 149 -4.95 -14.13 3.01
N ARG A 150 -5.50 -14.40 1.83
CA ARG A 150 -4.77 -14.61 0.59
C ARG A 150 -4.99 -13.43 -0.35
N LEU A 151 -3.91 -12.77 -0.74
CA LEU A 151 -3.87 -11.68 -1.70
C LEU A 151 -3.34 -12.22 -3.02
N GLU A 152 -4.25 -12.46 -3.95
CA GLU A 152 -3.94 -12.83 -5.34
C GLU A 152 -3.78 -11.57 -6.17
N GLN A 153 -2.89 -11.59 -7.17
CA GLN A 153 -2.66 -10.45 -8.04
C GLN A 153 -2.18 -10.88 -9.44
N ILE A 154 -2.52 -10.07 -10.44
CA ILE A 154 -1.97 -10.18 -11.80
C ILE A 154 -1.30 -8.85 -12.14
N TYR A 155 -0.08 -8.92 -12.64
CA TYR A 155 0.69 -7.79 -13.13
C TYR A 155 0.88 -7.89 -14.65
N ILE A 156 0.62 -6.80 -15.35
CA ILE A 156 0.89 -6.60 -16.77
C ILE A 156 1.90 -5.46 -16.87
N PRO A 157 3.16 -5.74 -17.22
CA PRO A 157 4.17 -4.69 -17.39
C PRO A 157 3.83 -3.80 -18.59
N SER A 158 4.31 -2.56 -18.56
CA SER A 158 4.32 -1.71 -19.75
C SER A 158 5.32 -2.25 -20.79
N VAL A 159 4.89 -2.30 -22.05
CA VAL A 159 5.75 -2.67 -23.20
C VAL A 159 5.46 -1.72 -24.36
N LEU A 160 6.50 -1.06 -24.89
CA LEU A 160 6.40 -0.21 -26.08
C LEU A 160 7.04 -0.87 -27.31
N SER A 161 6.27 -0.81 -28.41
CA SER A 161 6.49 -1.34 -29.78
C SER A 161 6.25 -2.85 -30.00
N GLY A 162 5.07 -3.18 -30.58
CA GLY A 162 4.68 -4.52 -31.05
C GLY A 162 3.46 -5.16 -30.36
N GLY A 163 3.08 -4.67 -29.17
CA GLY A 163 1.89 -5.10 -28.43
C GLY A 163 1.94 -4.81 -26.91
N MET A 164 0.79 -4.34 -26.40
CA MET A 164 0.29 -3.98 -25.04
C MET A 164 1.05 -3.02 -24.08
N SER A 165 0.38 -1.85 -23.88
CA SER A 165 0.35 -0.89 -22.75
C SER A 165 1.54 0.04 -22.52
N ASP A 166 1.29 1.35 -22.63
CA ASP A 166 2.24 2.42 -22.26
C ASP A 166 2.40 2.59 -20.73
N ILE A 167 1.59 1.89 -19.93
CA ILE A 167 1.56 2.01 -18.47
C ILE A 167 1.43 0.63 -17.82
N ASP A 168 2.18 0.42 -16.74
CA ASP A 168 2.09 -0.74 -15.85
C ASP A 168 0.67 -0.92 -15.32
N ARG A 169 0.16 -2.14 -15.27
CA ARG A 169 -1.20 -2.43 -14.77
C ARG A 169 -1.17 -3.61 -13.82
N ALA A 170 -1.88 -3.51 -12.70
CA ALA A 170 -2.06 -4.65 -11.82
C ALA A 170 -3.47 -4.73 -11.24
N SER A 171 -4.01 -5.93 -11.16
CA SER A 171 -5.27 -6.25 -10.48
C SER A 171 -5.00 -7.06 -9.22
N MET A 172 -5.97 -7.08 -8.30
CA MET A 172 -5.89 -7.89 -7.09
C MET A 172 -7.24 -8.48 -6.71
N GLN A 173 -7.17 -9.58 -5.98
CA GLN A 173 -8.29 -10.20 -5.29
C GLN A 173 -7.83 -10.61 -3.90
N LEU A 174 -8.62 -10.25 -2.88
CA LEU A 174 -8.36 -10.58 -1.49
C LEU A 174 -9.38 -11.62 -1.04
N VAL A 175 -8.89 -12.80 -0.69
CA VAL A 175 -9.69 -13.93 -0.20
C VAL A 175 -9.42 -14.07 1.29
N MET A 176 -10.47 -14.04 2.10
CA MET A 176 -10.40 -14.28 3.55
C MET A 176 -11.12 -15.56 3.88
N ASN A 177 -10.44 -16.46 4.60
CA ASN A 177 -11.00 -17.71 5.11
C ASN A 177 -10.98 -17.68 6.64
N TYR A 178 -12.15 -17.82 7.26
CA TYR A 178 -12.27 -17.87 8.72
C TYR A 178 -13.54 -18.62 9.14
N ASN A 179 -13.41 -19.56 10.07
CA ASN A 179 -14.54 -20.30 10.64
C ASN A 179 -15.51 -20.86 9.57
N TYR A 180 -14.95 -21.56 8.57
CA TYR A 180 -15.67 -22.14 7.43
C TYR A 180 -16.39 -21.14 6.51
N ARG A 181 -16.15 -19.84 6.67
CA ARG A 181 -16.64 -18.79 5.77
C ARG A 181 -15.50 -18.30 4.90
N GLN A 182 -15.81 -18.09 3.63
CA GLN A 182 -14.93 -17.47 2.65
C GLN A 182 -15.57 -16.17 2.16
N LEU A 183 -14.80 -15.08 2.18
CA LEU A 183 -15.18 -13.81 1.59
C LEU A 183 -14.12 -13.37 0.60
N THR A 184 -14.57 -12.92 -0.57
CA THR A 184 -13.69 -12.52 -1.67
C THR A 184 -13.99 -11.07 -2.07
N LEU A 185 -12.95 -10.24 -2.09
CA LEU A 185 -13.01 -8.84 -2.49
C LEU A 185 -12.14 -8.58 -3.71
N GLY A 186 -12.63 -7.78 -4.66
CA GLY A 186 -11.92 -7.50 -5.89
C GLY A 186 -12.03 -8.62 -6.93
N LYS A 187 -11.41 -8.38 -8.08
CA LYS A 187 -11.42 -9.28 -9.25
C LYS A 187 -10.10 -9.14 -9.99
N LEU A 188 -9.53 -10.26 -10.42
CA LEU A 188 -8.26 -10.31 -11.15
C LEU A 188 -8.32 -9.74 -12.57
N ASN A 189 -9.50 -9.39 -13.08
CA ASN A 189 -9.66 -8.69 -14.35
C ASN A 189 -9.91 -7.18 -14.20
N ASN A 190 -9.96 -6.65 -12.97
CA ASN A 190 -10.13 -5.23 -12.71
C ASN A 190 -8.77 -4.56 -12.47
N TYR A 191 -8.11 -4.17 -13.56
CA TYR A 191 -6.75 -3.62 -13.53
C TYR A 191 -6.74 -2.17 -13.07
N ARG A 192 -5.76 -1.85 -12.22
CA ARG A 192 -5.40 -0.47 -11.86
C ARG A 192 -4.15 -0.07 -12.60
N GLU A 193 -4.20 1.10 -13.21
CA GLU A 193 -3.07 1.70 -13.92
C GLU A 193 -1.99 2.20 -12.96
N ALA A 194 -0.76 2.21 -13.46
CA ALA A 194 0.46 2.59 -12.75
C ALA A 194 0.68 1.79 -11.45
N ILE A 195 0.17 0.56 -11.33
CA ILE A 195 0.42 -0.33 -10.19
C ILE A 195 1.26 -1.52 -10.64
N ARG A 196 2.30 -1.83 -9.86
CA ARG A 196 3.19 -2.98 -10.08
C ARG A 196 2.91 -4.14 -9.15
N LYS A 197 2.59 -3.83 -7.89
CA LYS A 197 2.51 -4.84 -6.83
C LYS A 197 1.57 -4.43 -5.70
N TYR A 198 0.91 -5.43 -5.14
CA TYR A 198 0.19 -5.36 -3.88
C TYR A 198 0.90 -6.21 -2.82
N SER A 199 0.85 -5.79 -1.55
CA SER A 199 1.27 -6.64 -0.42
C SER A 199 0.49 -6.34 0.86
N ILE A 200 0.26 -7.35 1.69
CA ILE A 200 -0.42 -7.22 2.97
C ILE A 200 0.53 -6.56 3.96
N ARG A 201 0.14 -5.38 4.46
CA ARG A 201 0.93 -4.63 5.45
C ARG A 201 0.54 -4.97 6.89
N GLU A 202 -0.75 -4.90 7.18
CA GLU A 202 -1.24 -4.95 8.56
C GLU A 202 -2.69 -5.44 8.58
N VAL A 203 -3.03 -6.19 9.62
CA VAL A 203 -4.38 -6.65 9.89
C VAL A 203 -4.82 -6.12 11.24
N ARG A 204 -6.02 -5.55 11.32
CA ARG A 204 -6.61 -5.01 12.54
C ARG A 204 -7.99 -5.55 12.80
N LEU A 205 -8.23 -5.95 14.04
CA LEU A 205 -9.55 -6.27 14.55
C LEU A 205 -10.21 -5.00 15.09
N SER A 206 -11.45 -4.77 14.68
CA SER A 206 -12.30 -3.69 15.17
C SER A 206 -12.53 -3.78 16.69
N PRO A 207 -12.81 -2.65 17.37
CA PRO A 207 -13.07 -2.62 18.81
C PRO A 207 -14.20 -3.55 19.28
N ASN A 208 -15.26 -3.71 18.48
CA ASN A 208 -16.37 -4.63 18.77
C ASN A 208 -16.06 -6.10 18.40
N ARG A 209 -14.87 -6.39 17.87
CA ARG A 209 -14.39 -7.72 17.46
C ARG A 209 -15.25 -8.42 16.40
N GLN A 210 -16.00 -7.66 15.60
CA GLN A 210 -16.90 -8.21 14.57
C GLN A 210 -16.39 -7.99 13.15
N ASN A 211 -15.34 -7.19 12.99
CA ASN A 211 -14.81 -6.83 11.68
C ASN A 211 -13.30 -6.75 11.69
N ILE A 212 -12.70 -7.03 10.55
CA ILE A 212 -11.28 -6.88 10.30
C ILE A 212 -11.04 -5.83 9.23
N VAL A 213 -9.96 -5.07 9.40
CA VAL A 213 -9.42 -4.15 8.39
C VAL A 213 -8.03 -4.64 7.99
N VAL A 214 -7.83 -4.81 6.69
CA VAL A 214 -6.55 -5.17 6.07
C VAL A 214 -5.99 -3.94 5.38
N LEU A 215 -4.79 -3.53 5.76
CA LEU A 215 -4.04 -2.46 5.10
C LEU A 215 -3.10 -3.11 4.08
N ILE A 216 -3.22 -2.72 2.82
CA ILE A 216 -2.48 -3.27 1.69
C ILE A 216 -1.57 -2.18 1.16
N ASN A 217 -0.28 -2.47 0.99
CA ASN A 217 0.63 -1.60 0.26
C ASN A 217 0.38 -1.75 -1.24
N LEU A 218 0.40 -0.64 -1.97
CA LEU A 218 0.40 -0.58 -3.42
C LEU A 218 1.70 0.09 -3.83
N HIS A 219 2.40 -0.55 -4.75
CA HIS A 219 3.60 -0.01 -5.35
C HIS A 219 3.22 0.58 -6.70
N GLN A 220 3.23 1.91 -6.76
CA GLN A 220 2.96 2.67 -7.96
C GLN A 220 4.23 2.95 -8.74
N ALA A 221 4.21 2.69 -10.04
CA ALA A 221 5.27 3.11 -10.95
C ALA A 221 5.13 4.63 -11.17
N THR A 222 6.17 5.40 -10.87
CA THR A 222 6.26 6.80 -11.31
C THR A 222 7.51 6.98 -12.16
N TYR A 223 7.54 8.05 -12.97
CA TYR A 223 8.58 8.29 -13.99
C TYR A 223 10.03 8.11 -13.48
N ASN A 224 10.30 8.38 -12.19
CA ASN A 224 11.64 8.33 -11.59
C ASN A 224 11.68 7.65 -10.20
N ALA A 225 10.60 7.00 -9.75
CA ALA A 225 10.49 6.45 -8.39
C ALA A 225 9.37 5.41 -8.27
N ASP A 226 9.47 4.52 -7.28
CA ASP A 226 8.33 3.71 -6.85
C ASP A 226 7.61 4.43 -5.70
N PHE A 227 6.32 4.67 -5.84
CA PHE A 227 5.50 5.30 -4.80
C PHE A 227 4.70 4.27 -4.03
N GLN A 228 4.92 4.17 -2.72
CA GLN A 228 4.20 3.23 -1.86
C GLN A 228 3.04 3.91 -1.13
N THR A 229 1.81 3.58 -1.52
CA THR A 229 0.54 4.04 -0.89
C THR A 229 -0.18 2.88 -0.23
N THR A 230 -1.22 3.18 0.56
CA THR A 230 -2.09 2.20 1.22
C THR A 230 -3.44 2.09 0.53
N PHE A 231 -3.97 0.87 0.43
CA PHE A 231 -5.36 0.58 0.16
C PHE A 231 -5.97 -0.13 1.36
N VAL A 232 -7.14 0.33 1.77
CA VAL A 232 -7.87 -0.23 2.92
C VAL A 232 -8.92 -1.19 2.40
N GLN A 233 -8.94 -2.41 2.94
CA GLN A 233 -10.02 -3.37 2.76
C GLN A 233 -10.57 -3.82 4.12
N SER A 234 -11.84 -4.22 4.17
CA SER A 234 -12.48 -4.70 5.39
C SER A 234 -13.36 -5.92 5.18
N PHE A 235 -13.53 -6.70 6.23
CA PHE A 235 -14.37 -7.90 6.25
C PHE A 235 -15.16 -8.00 7.55
N PRO A 236 -16.44 -8.40 7.52
CA PRO A 236 -17.11 -8.92 8.70
C PRO A 236 -16.57 -10.33 9.04
N ILE A 237 -16.52 -10.67 10.32
CA ILE A 237 -16.13 -12.00 10.82
C ILE A 237 -17.22 -12.64 11.68
#